data_AF-A0A0S8B8H7-F1
#
_entry.id   AF-A0A0S8B8H7-F1
#
_cell.length_a   1.000
_cell.length_b   1.000
_cell.length_c   1.000
_cell.angle_alpha   90.00
_cell.angle_beta   90.00
_cell.angle_gamma   90.00
#
_symmetry.space_group_name_H-M   'P 1'
#
loop_
_entity.id
_entity.type
_entity.pdbx_description
1 polymer ?
#
loop_
_entity_poly.entity_id
_entity_poly.type
_entity_poly.pdbx_seq_one_letter_code
_entity_poly.pdbx_strand_id
1 'polypeptide(L)'
;MQEEIVDAEEFANNKVYVTGSLPLHLETNGGIASNVLNMEFHDLGLDYLAQYADRINRITPEEIQAIARKYFDPDAYTLAVAGPV
;
A
#
# COMPACT_ATOMS: atom_id res chain seq x y z
N MET A 1 6.01 -4.49 -14.58
CA MET A 1 4.70 -4.44 -13.91
C MET A 1 3.51 -4.30 -14.85
N GLN A 2 3.54 -3.49 -15.93
CA GLN A 2 2.41 -3.45 -16.87
C GLN A 2 2.39 -4.62 -17.86
N GLU A 3 3.55 -5.04 -18.34
CA GLU A 3 3.68 -6.09 -19.37
C GLU A 3 3.89 -7.47 -18.76
N GLU A 4 4.49 -7.53 -17.58
CA GLU A 4 4.85 -8.75 -16.86
C GLU A 4 4.20 -8.79 -15.48
N ILE A 5 3.81 -10.00 -15.05
CA ILE A 5 3.31 -10.26 -13.70
C ILE A 5 4.48 -10.13 -12.72
N VAL A 6 4.21 -9.62 -11.52
CA VAL A 6 5.23 -9.50 -10.47
C VAL A 6 5.76 -10.88 -10.11
N ASP A 7 7.07 -11.00 -9.92
CA ASP A 7 7.69 -12.24 -9.47
C ASP A 7 7.07 -12.72 -8.15
N ALA A 8 6.90 -14.05 -8.02
CA ALA A 8 6.18 -14.63 -6.89
C ALA A 8 6.92 -14.45 -5.56
N GLU A 9 8.26 -14.51 -5.56
CA GLU A 9 9.07 -14.30 -4.37
C GLU A 9 9.05 -12.83 -3.97
N GLU A 10 9.23 -11.92 -4.92
CA GLU A 10 9.12 -10.49 -4.69
C GLU A 10 7.73 -10.12 -4.12
N PHE A 11 6.67 -10.67 -4.70
CA PHE A 11 5.30 -10.42 -4.25
C PHE A 11 5.05 -10.91 -2.82
N ALA A 12 5.51 -12.13 -2.49
CA ALA A 12 5.37 -12.69 -1.15
C ALA A 12 6.16 -11.87 -0.11
N ASN A 13 7.40 -11.50 -0.42
CA ASN A 13 8.25 -10.71 0.47
C ASN A 13 7.64 -9.33 0.75
N ASN A 14 7.08 -8.67 -0.26
CA ASN A 14 6.40 -7.39 -0.08
C ASN A 14 5.17 -7.50 0.83
N LYS A 15 4.36 -8.56 0.70
CA LYS A 15 3.21 -8.78 1.60
C LYS A 15 3.64 -8.94 3.06
N VAL A 16 4.69 -9.73 3.31
CA VAL A 16 5.25 -9.92 4.66
C VAL A 16 5.76 -8.59 5.22
N TYR A 17 6.47 -7.80 4.42
CA TYR A 17 6.97 -6.50 4.82
C TYR A 17 5.84 -5.53 5.20
N VAL A 18 4.84 -5.37 4.33
CA VAL A 18 3.73 -4.43 4.54
C VAL A 18 2.93 -4.81 5.79
N THR A 19 2.55 -6.08 5.92
CA THR A 19 1.78 -6.56 7.09
C THR A 19 2.60 -6.49 8.37
N GLY A 20 3.89 -6.82 8.33
CA GLY A 20 4.81 -6.76 9.47
C GLY A 20 5.17 -5.34 9.92
N SER A 21 4.98 -4.33 9.07
CA SER A 21 5.22 -2.93 9.45
C SER A 21 4.13 -2.35 10.35
N LEU A 22 2.91 -2.89 10.32
CA LEU A 22 1.79 -2.34 11.07
C LEU A 22 2.00 -2.37 12.60
N PRO A 23 2.43 -3.49 13.22
CA PRO A 23 2.71 -3.52 14.66
C PRO A 23 3.71 -2.45 15.10
N LEU A 24 4.78 -2.23 14.32
CA LEU A 24 5.80 -1.21 14.61
C LEU A 24 5.19 0.20 14.65
N HIS A 25 4.27 0.51 13.73
CA HIS A 25 3.54 1.78 13.74
C HIS A 25 2.58 1.94 14.93
N LEU A 26 2.26 0.86 15.65
CA LEU A 26 1.37 0.87 16.80
C LEU A 26 2.11 0.78 18.14
N GLU A 27 3.45 0.74 18.15
CA GLU A 27 4.25 0.69 19.39
C GLU A 27 4.31 2.03 20.13
N THR A 28 4.00 3.14 19.46
CA THR A 28 4.06 4.48 20.03
C THR A 28 2.68 5.12 20.11
N ASN A 29 2.46 5.95 21.11
CA ASN A 29 1.21 6.73 21.23
C ASN A 29 0.96 7.62 20.01
N GLY A 30 2.02 8.21 19.44
CA GLY A 30 1.91 9.02 18.22
C GLY A 30 1.49 8.20 17.01
N GLY A 31 2.01 6.99 16.88
CA GLY A 31 1.62 6.05 15.84
C GLY A 31 0.18 5.55 15.96
N ILE A 32 -0.26 5.21 17.18
CA ILE A 32 -1.67 4.85 17.45
C ILE A 32 -2.60 6.02 17.11
N ALA A 33 -2.31 7.23 17.61
CA ALA A 33 -3.15 8.40 17.36
C ALA A 33 -3.25 8.73 15.87
N SER A 34 -2.14 8.64 15.13
CA SER A 34 -2.12 8.86 13.68
C SER A 34 -2.96 7.82 12.93
N ASN A 35 -2.90 6.55 13.33
CA ASN A 35 -3.71 5.50 12.69
C ASN A 35 -5.20 5.72 12.95
N VAL A 36 -5.61 6.00 14.20
CA VAL A 36 -7.01 6.29 14.53
C VAL A 36 -7.54 7.50 13.75
N LEU A 37 -6.74 8.56 13.67
CA LEU A 37 -7.11 9.75 12.89
C LEU A 37 -7.27 9.45 11.40
N ASN A 38 -6.37 8.67 10.81
CA ASN A 38 -6.51 8.27 9.40
C ASN A 38 -7.73 7.36 9.17
N MET A 39 -8.02 6.46 10.10
CA MET A 39 -9.20 5.60 10.03
C MET A 39 -10.50 6.40 10.02
N GLU A 40 -10.60 7.41 10.87
CA GLU A 40 -11.76 8.32 10.91
C GLU A 40 -11.81 9.20 9.65
N PHE A 41 -10.67 9.81 9.28
CA PHE A 41 -10.61 10.74 8.15
C PHE A 41 -10.99 10.08 6.81
N HIS A 42 -10.71 8.78 6.66
CA HIS A 42 -11.02 8.01 5.46
C HIS A 42 -12.24 7.08 5.63
N ASP A 43 -13.01 7.20 6.70
CA ASP A 43 -14.20 6.38 6.98
C ASP A 43 -13.93 4.85 6.90
N LEU A 44 -12.78 4.40 7.40
CA LEU A 44 -12.31 3.01 7.23
C LEU A 44 -13.00 1.99 8.15
N GLY A 45 -13.66 2.47 9.21
CA GLY A 45 -14.31 1.63 10.22
C GLY A 45 -13.35 1.17 11.34
N LEU A 46 -13.91 0.82 12.50
CA LEU A 46 -13.16 0.46 13.70
C LEU A 46 -12.47 -0.91 13.62
N ASP A 47 -12.91 -1.76 12.69
CA ASP A 47 -12.38 -3.10 12.43
C ASP A 47 -11.24 -3.11 11.39
N TYR A 48 -10.89 -1.94 10.82
CA TYR A 48 -9.90 -1.83 9.75
C TYR A 48 -8.55 -2.46 10.11
N LEU A 49 -8.00 -2.14 11.30
CA LEU A 49 -6.70 -2.68 11.73
C LEU A 49 -6.75 -4.19 11.96
N ALA A 50 -7.89 -4.71 12.43
CA ALA A 50 -8.07 -6.15 12.64
C ALA A 50 -8.10 -6.91 11.30
N GLN A 51 -8.67 -6.30 10.26
CA GLN A 51 -8.76 -6.89 8.92
C GLN A 51 -7.59 -6.54 8.00
N TYR A 52 -6.67 -5.68 8.43
CA TYR A 52 -5.64 -5.12 7.55
C TYR A 52 -4.79 -6.20 6.88
N ALA A 53 -4.25 -7.13 7.67
CA ALA A 53 -3.42 -8.21 7.16
C ALA A 53 -4.19 -9.11 6.18
N ASP A 54 -5.44 -9.46 6.49
CA ASP A 54 -6.28 -10.27 5.61
C ASP A 54 -6.57 -9.56 4.29
N ARG A 55 -6.86 -8.24 4.34
CA ARG A 55 -7.09 -7.42 3.14
C ARG A 55 -5.85 -7.41 2.24
N ILE A 56 -4.66 -7.20 2.80
CA ILE A 56 -3.40 -7.24 2.05
C ILE A 56 -3.14 -8.65 1.47
N ASN A 57 -3.39 -9.70 2.27
CA ASN A 57 -3.13 -11.07 1.84
C ASN A 57 -4.06 -11.55 0.71
N ARG A 58 -5.25 -10.96 0.56
CA ARG A 58 -6.20 -11.29 -0.52
C ARG A 58 -5.82 -10.72 -1.89
N ILE A 59 -4.94 -9.72 -1.94
CA ILE A 59 -4.51 -9.11 -3.21
C ILE A 59 -3.80 -10.15 -4.08
N THR A 60 -4.02 -10.15 -5.39
CA THR A 60 -3.31 -11.04 -6.32
C THR A 60 -2.32 -10.30 -7.23
N PRO A 61 -1.31 -10.99 -7.80
CA PRO A 61 -0.39 -10.39 -8.78
C PRO A 61 -1.12 -9.84 -10.02
N GLU A 62 -2.21 -10.47 -10.44
CA GLU A 62 -3.03 -10.04 -11.58
C GLU A 62 -3.76 -8.73 -11.29
N GLU A 63 -4.28 -8.55 -10.07
CA GLU A 63 -4.89 -7.29 -9.64
C GLU A 63 -3.86 -6.15 -9.65
N ILE A 64 -2.63 -6.40 -9.19
CA ILE A 64 -1.54 -5.43 -9.25
C ILE A 64 -1.23 -5.04 -10.69
N GLN A 65 -1.12 -6.01 -11.60
CA GLN A 65 -0.89 -5.73 -13.03
C GLN A 65 -2.05 -4.94 -13.64
N ALA A 66 -3.30 -5.28 -13.32
CA ALA A 66 -4.47 -4.56 -13.83
C ALA A 66 -4.50 -3.10 -13.35
N ILE A 67 -4.16 -2.85 -12.08
CA ILE A 67 -4.05 -1.50 -11.51
C ILE A 67 -2.90 -0.73 -12.18
N ALA A 68 -1.74 -1.36 -12.37
CA ALA A 68 -0.61 -0.73 -13.05
C ALA A 68 -0.97 -0.31 -14.49
N ARG A 69 -1.70 -1.15 -15.23
CA ARG A 69 -2.21 -0.79 -16.57
C ARG A 69 -3.24 0.33 -16.55
N LYS A 70 -4.05 0.39 -15.50
CA LYS A 70 -5.11 1.41 -15.36
C LYS A 70 -4.55 2.80 -15.02
N TYR A 71 -3.55 2.87 -14.14
CA TYR A 71 -3.12 4.15 -13.56
C TYR A 71 -1.73 4.61 -13.99
N PHE A 72 -0.84 3.74 -14.48
CA PHE A 72 0.47 4.16 -15.00
C PHE A 72 0.38 4.49 -16.49
N ASP A 73 -0.44 5.46 -16.83
CA ASP A 73 -0.61 5.94 -18.20
C ASP A 73 0.55 6.88 -18.58
N PRO A 74 1.43 6.52 -19.53
CA PRO A 74 2.52 7.36 -19.99
C PRO A 74 2.06 8.63 -20.71
N ASP A 75 0.79 8.70 -21.13
CA ASP A 75 0.21 9.89 -21.77
C ASP A 75 -0.52 10.79 -20.75
N ALA A 76 -0.74 10.32 -19.51
CA ALA A 76 -1.41 11.05 -18.44
C ALA A 76 -0.57 11.10 -17.15
N TYR A 77 0.68 11.56 -17.28
CA TYR A 77 1.60 11.75 -16.14
C TYR A 77 2.04 13.21 -15.98
N THR A 78 2.49 13.55 -14.77
CA THR A 78 3.14 14.84 -14.46
C THR A 78 4.56 14.57 -13.99
N LEU A 79 5.55 15.22 -14.63
CA LEU A 79 6.95 15.14 -14.25
C LEU A 79 7.44 16.48 -13.72
N ALA A 80 7.97 16.48 -12.50
CA ALA A 80 8.67 17.61 -11.90
C ALA A 80 10.12 17.23 -11.62
N VAL A 81 11.07 18.07 -12.04
CA VAL A 81 12.51 17.89 -11.78
C VAL A 81 13.02 19.11 -11.02
N ALA A 82 13.56 18.87 -9.82
CA ALA A 82 14.18 19.91 -9.00
C ALA A 82 15.71 19.77 -9.09
N GLY A 83 16.39 20.88 -9.42
CA GLY A 83 17.84 20.99 -9.38
C GLY A 83 18.31 21.71 -8.11
N PRO A 84 19.58 21.53 -7.69
CA PRO A 84 20.15 22.32 -6.62
C PRO A 84 20.08 23.82 -6.95
N VAL A 85 19.88 24.63 -5.91
CA VAL A 85 19.89 26.10 -5.97
C VAL A 85 21.31 26.64 -6.13
#